data_AF-A0A392RR42-F1
#
_entry.id   AF-A0A392RR42-F1
#
_cell.length_a   1.000
_cell.length_b   1.000
_cell.length_c   1.000
_cell.angle_alpha   90.00
_cell.angle_beta   90.00
_cell.angle_gamma   90.00
#
_symmetry.space_group_name_H-M   'P 1'
#
loop_
_entity.id
_entity.type
_entity.pdbx_description
1 polymer ?
#
loop_
_entity_poly.entity_id
_entity_poly.type
_entity_poly.pdbx_seq_one_letter_code
_entity_poly.pdbx_strand_id
1 'polypeptide(L)' 'PISPALVVMNTVRNYVLADQALRLNNERRRVENLISWKPPPHGWVRLNTDGACRDDGLIGCGGIIRGSEGE' A
#
# COMPACT_ATOMS: atom_id res chain seq x y z
N PRO A 1 -20.72 -12.60 12.90
CA PRO A 1 -20.06 -11.86 11.79
C PRO A 1 -18.81 -11.14 12.32
N ILE A 2 -17.65 -11.29 11.65
CA ILE A 2 -16.44 -10.58 12.05
C ILE A 2 -16.58 -9.11 11.65
N SER A 3 -16.35 -8.19 12.59
CA SER A 3 -16.37 -6.75 12.29
C SER A 3 -15.29 -6.41 11.27
N PRO A 4 -15.63 -5.79 10.12
CA PRO A 4 -14.63 -5.39 9.11
C PRO A 4 -13.52 -4.51 9.70
N ALA A 5 -13.88 -3.61 10.63
CA ALA A 5 -12.91 -2.76 11.32
C ALA A 5 -11.90 -3.60 12.15
N LEU A 6 -12.36 -4.67 12.80
CA LEU A 6 -11.48 -5.56 13.58
C LEU A 6 -10.48 -6.29 12.68
N VAL A 7 -10.91 -6.72 11.49
CA VAL A 7 -10.01 -7.33 10.49
C VAL A 7 -8.94 -6.34 10.06
N VAL A 8 -9.33 -5.11 9.72
CA VAL A 8 -8.39 -4.05 9.31
C VAL A 8 -7.37 -3.78 10.42
N MET A 9 -7.81 -3.61 11.66
CA MET A 9 -6.91 -3.32 12.79
C MET A 9 -5.93 -4.47 13.06
N ASN A 10 -6.36 -5.73 12.93
CA ASN A 10 -5.47 -6.87 13.07
C ASN A 10 -4.44 -6.95 11.94
N THR A 11 -4.86 -6.71 10.69
CA THR A 11 -3.96 -6.67 9.54
C THR A 11 -2.91 -5.57 9.68
N VAL A 12 -3.31 -4.37 10.12
CA VAL A 12 -2.39 -3.25 10.37
C VAL A 12 -1.38 -3.62 11.46
N ARG A 13 -1.82 -4.19 12.57
CA ARG A 13 -0.92 -4.60 13.66
C ARG A 13 0.10 -5.64 13.17
N ASN A 14 -0.34 -6.65 12.44
CA ASN A 14 0.55 -7.68 11.89
C ASN A 14 1.58 -7.09 10.92
N TYR A 15 1.15 -6.17 10.06
CA TYR A 15 2.05 -5.46 9.14
C TYR A 15 3.12 -4.66 9.89
N VAL A 16 2.74 -3.89 10.92
CA VAL A 16 3.69 -3.08 11.72
C VAL A 16 4.75 -3.96 12.38
N LEU A 17 4.33 -5.08 12.98
CA LEU A 17 5.28 -6.03 13.59
C LEU A 17 6.23 -6.63 12.55
N ALA A 18 5.74 -6.98 11.37
CA ALA A 18 6.56 -7.49 10.27
C ALA A 18 7.55 -6.43 9.75
N ASP A 19 7.13 -5.17 9.57
CA ASP A 19 8.02 -4.08 9.13
C ASP A 19 9.13 -3.83 10.16
N GLN A 20 8.80 -3.80 11.45
CA GLN A 20 9.78 -3.66 12.54
C GLN A 20 10.82 -4.79 12.52
N ALA A 21 10.37 -6.05 12.42
CA ALA A 21 11.26 -7.21 12.31
C ALA A 21 12.17 -7.14 11.08
N LEU A 22 11.65 -6.68 9.93
CA LEU A 22 12.43 -6.49 8.71
C LEU A 22 13.44 -5.33 8.81
N ARG A 23 13.14 -4.25 9.54
CA ARG A 23 14.06 -3.11 9.73
C ARG A 23 15.25 -3.47 10.62
N LEU A 24 15.05 -4.31 11.62
CA LEU A 24 16.13 -4.77 12.50
C LEU A 24 17.17 -5.63 11.75
N ASN A 25 16.81 -6.18 10.58
CA ASN A 25 17.59 -7.21 9.91
C ASN A 25 18.22 -6.78 8.56
N ASN A 26 18.13 -5.51 8.13
CA ASN A 26 18.72 -5.12 6.84
C ASN A 26 19.04 -3.63 6.68
N GLU A 27 20.24 -3.31 6.18
CA GLU A 27 20.53 -2.07 5.46
C GLU A 27 19.72 -2.09 4.14
N ARG A 28 18.52 -1.51 4.15
CA ARG A 28 17.63 -1.53 2.98
C ARG A 28 18.26 -0.73 1.83
N ARG A 29 18.88 -1.42 0.87
CA ARG A 29 19.24 -0.80 -0.41
C ARG A 29 17.95 -0.40 -1.13
N ARG A 30 17.71 0.91 -1.27
CA ARG A 30 16.63 1.44 -2.12
C ARG A 30 16.87 0.93 -3.55
N VAL A 31 15.91 0.21 -4.10
CA VAL A 31 15.90 -0.23 -5.50
C VAL A 31 14.74 0.48 -6.19
N GLU A 32 15.06 1.26 -7.22
CA GLU A 32 14.05 1.82 -8.10
C GLU A 32 13.79 0.86 -9.26
N ASN A 33 12.55 0.42 -9.39
CA ASN A 33 12.11 -0.40 -10.51
C ASN A 33 11.22 0.46 -11.42
N LEU A 34 11.55 0.50 -12.70
CA LEU A 34 10.68 1.10 -13.72
C LEU A 34 9.53 0.12 -14.01
N ILE A 35 8.45 0.26 -13.26
CA ILE A 35 7.23 -0.53 -13.44
C ILE A 35 6.27 0.28 -14.31
N SER A 36 5.97 -0.22 -15.51
CA SER A 36 4.90 0.36 -16.33
C SER A 36 3.53 -0.10 -15.82
N TRP A 37 2.54 0.77 -15.93
CA TRP A 37 1.15 0.38 -15.67
C TRP A 37 0.71 -0.63 -16.73
N LYS A 38 0.06 -1.70 -16.28
CA LYS A 38 -0.60 -2.69 -17.15
C LYS A 38 -2.08 -2.75 -16.76
N PRO A 39 -3.00 -2.76 -17.74
CA PRO A 39 -4.42 -2.88 -17.43
C PRO A 39 -4.73 -4.15 -16.64
N PRO A 40 -5.65 -4.10 -15.66
CA PRO A 40 -6.18 -5.29 -15.04
C PRO A 40 -7.02 -6.11 -16.05
N PRO A 41 -7.25 -7.42 -15.80
CA PRO A 41 -8.20 -8.19 -16.57
C PRO A 41 -9.61 -7.58 -16.54
N HIS A 42 -10.42 -7.83 -17.56
CA HIS A 42 -11.80 -7.36 -17.62
C HIS A 42 -12.60 -7.80 -16.36
N GLY A 43 -13.39 -6.88 -15.80
CA GLY A 43 -14.13 -7.08 -14.55
C GLY A 43 -13.32 -6.85 -13.27
N TRP A 44 -12.04 -6.49 -13.39
CA TRP A 44 -11.18 -6.11 -12.26
C TRP A 44 -10.82 -4.63 -12.32
N VAL A 45 -10.54 -4.06 -11.15
CA VAL A 45 -9.94 -2.73 -11.02
C VAL A 45 -8.57 -2.85 -10.37
N ARG A 46 -7.64 -1.97 -10.75
CA ARG A 46 -6.35 -1.83 -10.10
C ARG A 46 -6.41 -0.61 -9.17
N LEU A 47 -6.37 -0.88 -7.87
CA LEU A 47 -6.26 0.14 -6.84
C LEU A 47 -4.78 0.38 -6.54
N ASN A 48 -4.29 1.60 -6.80
CA ASN A 48 -2.99 2.04 -6.30
C ASN A 48 -3.24 3.08 -5.22
N THR A 49 -2.71 2.85 -4.03
CA THR A 49 -2.79 3.78 -2.90
C THR A 49 -1.41 4.31 -2.58
N ASP A 50 -1.33 5.58 -2.19
CA ASP A 50 -0.11 6.21 -1.71
C ASP A 50 -0.37 7.00 -0.43
N GLY A 51 0.68 7.17 0.36
CA GLY A 51 0.67 7.96 1.58
C GLY A 51 1.83 8.94 1.56
N ALA A 52 1.57 10.19 1.92
CA ALA A 52 2.57 11.23 2.08
C ALA A 52 2.67 11.62 3.55
N CYS A 53 3.89 11.80 4.04
CA CYS A 53 4.17 12.38 5.33
C CYS A 53 5.17 13.51 5.14
N ARG A 54 4.83 14.69 5.64
CA ARG A 54 5.71 15.86 5.65
C ARG A 54 6.61 15.84 6.89
N ASP A 55 7.70 16.60 6.85
CA ASP A 55 8.66 16.71 7.97
C ASP A 55 8.02 17.31 9.25
N ASP A 56 6.95 18.09 9.10
CA ASP A 56 6.14 18.62 10.21
C ASP A 56 5.15 17.58 10.78
N GLY A 57 5.20 16.34 10.30
CA GLY A 57 4.34 15.23 10.75
C GLY A 57 2.94 15.26 10.13
N LEU A 58 2.65 16.18 9.23
CA LEU A 58 1.37 16.20 8.54
C LEU A 58 1.28 15.05 7.55
N ILE A 59 0.25 14.22 7.72
CA ILE A 59 0.01 13.05 6.88
C ILE A 59 -1.12 13.30 5.91
N GLY A 60 -0.98 12.76 4.71
CA GLY A 60 -2.02 12.70 3.68
C GLY A 60 -2.02 11.33 3.02
N CYS A 61 -3.14 10.97 2.41
CA CYS A 61 -3.24 9.77 1.60
C CYS A 61 -3.98 10.08 0.31
N GLY A 62 -3.70 9.27 -0.70
CA GLY A 62 -4.34 9.37 -2.00
C GLY A 62 -4.32 8.03 -2.71
N GLY A 63 -5.00 7.97 -3.85
CA GLY A 63 -4.99 6.78 -4.66
C GLY A 63 -5.68 6.99 -5.98
N ILE A 64 -5.45 6.04 -6.89
CA ILE A 64 -6.13 5.97 -8.17
C ILE A 64 -6.70 4.56 -8.34
N ILE A 65 -7.96 4.51 -8.77
CA ILE A 65 -8.62 3.30 -9.22
C ILE A 65 -8.65 3.38 -10.74
N ARG A 66 -8.14 2.36 -11.41
CA ARG A 66 -8.24 2.24 -12.87
C ARG A 66 -8.86 0.92 -13.27
N GLY A 67 -9.76 0.93 -14.24
CA GLY A 67 -10.32 -0.27 -14.82
C GLY A 67 -9.47 -0.80 -15.98
N SER A 68 -10.03 -1.72 -16.76
CA SER A 68 -9.33 -2.41 -17.85
C SER A 68 -9.09 -1.53 -19.06
N GLU A 69 -9.90 -0.47 -19.25
CA GLU A 69 -9.76 0.45 -20.38
C GLU A 69 -8.93 1.70 -20.02
N GLY A 70 -8.40 1.74 -18.80
CA GLY A 70 -7.55 2.82 -18.33
C GLY A 70 -8.31 4.05 -17.83
N GLU A 71 -9.59 3.87 -17.46
CA GLU A 71 -10.40 4.89 -16.76
C GLU A 71 -9.72 5.40 -15.49
#